data_AF-A0A7C3YNL2-F1
#
_entry.id   AF-A0A7C3YNL2-F1
#
_cell.length_a   1.000
_cell.length_b   1.000
_cell.length_c   1.000
_cell.angle_alpha   90.00
_cell.angle_beta   90.00
_cell.angle_gamma   90.00
#
_symmetry.space_group_name_H-M   'P 1'
#
loop_
_entity.id
_entity.type
_entity.pdbx_description
1 polymer ?
#
loop_
_entity_poly.entity_id
_entity_poly.type
_entity_poly.pdbx_seq_one_letter_code
_entity_poly.pdbx_strand_id
1 'polypeptide(L)'
;MDPIKQINRLRFISIITLSVFGILFLIFQRLTLEKFSVWFTPGFIIAINIIAVIIFSVIFFIILFSKIRVEIMVMKHYQDELKDATLSMKRLQEETEKKNMQLMLVNDQLSNLHKIIREMTQIMDLDRILGIILDGICKYLHYDHAVIFLIDENNRVLKPTHSIGFNEKITDVEISLNDKTNPIVMSVMEKRPRIIKTLNNSLKLYSNIKENNIIAVIPLEARSKIIGVVIVDNISSKRVITENDLRDLLVFTNQAGLAIENARLYETEKKFKEELQRQVDIAIKKLQETQAQLIQSEKLAALGEMAAIVTHEVRNPLSTIRGSTELINETIPDNHPSKKYISFVIQEVDRLNRIVTDILSFSAVPKPIFNKVNINNIIEQICL
;
A
#
# COMPACT_ATOMS: atom_id res chain seq x y z
N MET A 1 -11.90 46.40 -48.04
CA MET A 1 -13.24 46.67 -48.59
C MET A 1 -13.87 45.31 -48.80
N ASP A 2 -14.92 44.98 -48.05
CA ASP A 2 -15.48 43.62 -47.99
C ASP A 2 -15.87 43.13 -49.41
N PRO A 3 -15.21 42.08 -49.95
CA PRO A 3 -15.47 41.57 -51.29
C PRO A 3 -16.93 41.08 -51.42
N ILE A 4 -17.53 40.59 -50.34
CA ILE A 4 -18.94 40.17 -50.29
C ILE A 4 -19.85 41.39 -50.47
N LYS A 5 -19.50 42.54 -49.89
CA LYS A 5 -20.26 43.79 -50.04
C LYS A 5 -20.18 44.34 -51.46
N GLN A 6 -19.03 44.21 -52.14
CA GLN A 6 -18.90 44.58 -53.56
C GLN A 6 -19.70 43.63 -54.46
N ILE A 7 -19.61 42.32 -54.21
CA ILE A 7 -20.36 41.29 -54.92
C ILE A 7 -21.88 41.48 -54.80
N ASN A 8 -22.37 41.71 -53.58
CA ASN A 8 -23.80 41.93 -53.34
C ASN A 8 -24.30 43.21 -54.01
N ARG A 9 -23.47 44.26 -54.03
CA ARG A 9 -23.76 45.49 -54.77
C ARG A 9 -23.84 45.24 -56.29
N LEU A 10 -22.94 44.43 -56.85
CA LEU A 10 -22.95 44.05 -58.26
C LEU A 10 -24.18 43.19 -58.62
N ARG A 11 -24.57 42.22 -57.77
CA ARG A 11 -25.80 41.42 -57.94
C ARG A 11 -27.03 42.32 -57.97
N PHE A 12 -27.16 43.24 -57.00
CA PHE A 12 -28.29 44.17 -56.92
C PHE A 12 -28.40 45.08 -58.14
N ILE A 13 -27.29 45.68 -58.58
CA ILE A 13 -27.24 46.52 -59.78
C ILE A 13 -27.67 45.73 -61.03
N SER A 14 -27.18 44.49 -61.19
CA SER A 14 -27.52 43.66 -62.36
C SER A 14 -29.01 43.31 -62.44
N ILE A 15 -29.67 43.04 -61.31
CA ILE A 15 -31.11 42.74 -61.25
C ILE A 15 -31.91 43.97 -61.68
N ILE A 16 -31.56 45.15 -61.17
CA ILE A 16 -32.22 46.40 -61.55
C ILE A 16 -32.05 46.67 -63.04
N THR A 17 -30.83 46.51 -63.58
CA THR A 17 -30.59 46.76 -65.02
C THR A 17 -31.41 45.85 -65.93
N LEU A 18 -31.57 44.57 -65.58
CA LEU A 18 -32.35 43.63 -66.39
C LEU A 18 -33.84 43.93 -66.36
N SER A 19 -34.38 44.26 -65.17
CA SER A 19 -35.78 44.63 -64.99
C SER A 19 -36.13 45.94 -65.72
N VAL A 20 -35.28 46.97 -65.58
CA VAL A 20 -35.45 48.24 -66.27
C VAL A 20 -35.37 48.07 -67.79
N PHE A 21 -34.45 47.22 -68.27
CA PHE A 21 -34.30 46.94 -69.69
C PHE A 21 -35.53 46.25 -70.30
N GLY A 22 -36.11 45.26 -69.61
CA GLY A 22 -37.34 44.59 -70.07
C GLY A 22 -38.53 45.55 -70.15
N ILE A 23 -38.65 46.47 -69.18
CA ILE A 23 -39.70 47.51 -69.20
C ILE A 23 -39.49 48.47 -70.38
N LEU A 24 -38.26 48.92 -70.63
CA LEU A 24 -37.93 49.80 -71.76
C LEU A 24 -38.24 49.14 -73.12
N PHE A 25 -38.01 47.83 -73.26
CA PHE A 25 -38.34 47.09 -74.47
C PHE A 25 -39.86 47.04 -74.73
N LEU A 26 -40.66 46.77 -73.70
CA LEU A 26 -42.13 46.77 -73.81
C LEU A 26 -42.68 48.16 -74.16
N ILE A 27 -42.13 49.20 -73.55
CA ILE A 27 -42.48 50.60 -73.85
C ILE A 27 -42.14 50.92 -75.31
N PHE A 28 -40.95 50.53 -75.77
CA PHE A 28 -40.52 50.73 -77.15
C PHE A 28 -41.48 50.07 -78.15
N GLN A 29 -41.79 48.78 -77.96
CA GLN A 29 -42.73 48.04 -78.81
C GLN A 29 -44.09 48.73 -78.91
N ARG A 30 -44.63 49.19 -77.77
CA ARG A 30 -45.93 49.88 -77.71
C ARG A 30 -45.90 51.22 -78.46
N LEU A 31 -44.83 52.01 -78.29
CA LEU A 31 -44.66 53.30 -78.97
C LEU A 31 -44.52 53.17 -80.49
N THR A 32 -43.78 52.17 -80.97
CA THR A 32 -43.67 51.89 -82.41
C THR A 32 -45.01 51.48 -83.03
N LEU A 33 -45.86 50.74 -82.31
CA LEU A 33 -47.19 50.33 -82.80
C LEU A 33 -48.19 51.51 -82.85
N GLU A 34 -48.22 52.34 -81.81
CA GLU A 34 -49.19 53.44 -81.70
C GLU A 34 -48.85 54.66 -82.57
N LYS A 35 -47.57 55.07 -82.69
CA LYS A 35 -47.21 56.35 -83.33
C LYS A 35 -46.72 56.26 -84.78
N PHE A 36 -46.04 55.17 -85.16
CA PHE A 36 -45.39 55.07 -86.47
C PHE A 36 -46.30 54.51 -87.56
N SER A 37 -47.39 53.83 -87.20
CA SER A 37 -48.38 53.24 -88.12
C SER A 37 -49.12 54.27 -88.98
N VAL A 38 -49.10 55.55 -88.59
CA VAL A 38 -49.74 56.66 -89.31
C VAL A 38 -48.83 57.24 -90.42
N TRP A 39 -47.51 57.10 -90.29
CA TRP A 39 -46.53 57.83 -91.12
C TRP A 39 -45.68 56.94 -92.04
N PHE A 40 -45.62 55.62 -91.81
CA PHE A 40 -44.71 54.73 -92.53
C PHE A 40 -45.41 53.50 -93.11
N THR A 41 -44.85 52.95 -94.19
CA THR A 41 -45.37 51.72 -94.79
C THR A 41 -45.20 50.51 -93.85
N PRO A 42 -46.11 49.50 -93.92
CA PRO A 42 -46.03 48.33 -93.05
C PRO A 42 -44.67 47.60 -93.11
N GLY A 43 -44.06 47.52 -94.30
CA GLY A 43 -42.75 46.88 -94.48
C GLY A 43 -41.61 47.58 -93.73
N PHE A 44 -41.62 48.91 -93.65
CA PHE A 44 -40.61 49.68 -92.94
C PHE A 44 -40.71 49.53 -91.41
N ILE A 45 -41.94 49.50 -90.88
CA ILE A 45 -42.21 49.27 -89.45
C ILE A 45 -41.76 47.86 -89.03
N ILE A 46 -42.02 46.85 -89.87
CA ILE A 46 -41.55 45.48 -89.64
C ILE A 46 -40.01 45.44 -89.59
N ALA A 47 -39.32 46.10 -90.53
CA ALA A 47 -37.85 46.13 -90.56
C ALA A 47 -37.25 46.77 -89.30
N ILE A 48 -37.79 47.92 -88.84
CA ILE A 48 -37.34 48.58 -87.60
C ILE A 48 -37.58 47.67 -86.38
N ASN A 49 -38.73 47.01 -86.30
CA ASN A 49 -39.03 46.11 -85.20
C ASN A 49 -38.08 44.91 -85.18
N ILE A 50 -37.74 44.33 -86.33
CA ILE A 50 -36.76 43.24 -86.43
C ILE A 50 -35.39 43.71 -85.93
N ILE A 51 -34.91 44.87 -86.40
CA ILE A 51 -33.62 45.43 -85.97
C ILE A 51 -33.61 45.72 -84.46
N ALA A 52 -34.67 46.32 -83.94
CA ALA A 52 -34.80 46.59 -82.51
C ALA A 52 -34.80 45.30 -81.69
N VAL A 53 -35.55 44.27 -82.11
CA VAL A 53 -35.55 42.96 -81.45
C VAL A 53 -34.14 42.35 -81.44
N ILE A 54 -33.38 42.45 -82.53
CA ILE A 54 -32.01 41.95 -82.59
C ILE A 54 -31.11 42.72 -81.61
N ILE A 55 -31.15 44.05 -81.62
CA ILE A 55 -30.34 44.89 -80.72
C ILE A 55 -30.69 44.61 -79.25
N PHE A 56 -31.98 44.55 -78.93
CA PHE A 56 -32.43 44.29 -77.57
C PHE A 56 -32.05 42.87 -77.11
N SER A 57 -32.13 41.88 -78.00
CA SER A 57 -31.67 40.52 -77.73
C SER A 57 -30.17 40.49 -77.43
N VAL A 58 -29.33 41.15 -78.25
CA VAL A 58 -27.88 41.24 -78.03
C VAL A 58 -27.55 41.88 -76.69
N ILE A 59 -28.18 43.02 -76.36
CA ILE A 59 -27.96 43.70 -75.07
C ILE A 59 -28.44 42.84 -73.90
N PHE A 60 -29.60 42.18 -74.02
CA PHE A 60 -30.10 41.25 -73.02
C PHE A 60 -29.10 40.12 -72.76
N PHE A 61 -28.55 39.49 -73.82
CA PHE A 61 -27.53 38.46 -73.67
C PHE A 61 -26.25 38.98 -73.03
N ILE A 62 -25.79 40.19 -73.37
CA ILE A 62 -24.61 40.80 -72.73
C ILE A 62 -24.82 40.98 -71.22
N ILE A 63 -25.99 41.52 -70.81
CA ILE A 63 -26.33 41.71 -69.40
C ILE A 63 -26.46 40.34 -68.70
N LEU A 64 -27.12 39.38 -69.34
CA LEU A 64 -27.30 38.03 -68.83
C LEU A 64 -25.95 37.31 -68.60
N PHE A 65 -25.06 37.33 -69.60
CA PHE A 65 -23.72 36.74 -69.48
C PHE A 65 -22.87 37.43 -68.43
N SER A 66 -22.94 38.77 -68.33
CA SER A 66 -22.28 39.53 -67.27
C SER A 66 -22.74 39.06 -65.88
N LYS A 67 -24.05 38.90 -65.67
CA LYS A 67 -24.63 38.39 -64.43
C LYS A 67 -24.17 36.96 -64.11
N ILE A 68 -24.20 36.07 -65.09
CA ILE A 68 -23.73 34.67 -64.95
C ILE A 68 -22.25 34.65 -64.54
N ARG A 69 -21.41 35.50 -65.14
CA ARG A 69 -19.98 35.59 -64.77
C ARG A 69 -19.78 36.02 -63.32
N VAL A 70 -20.56 37.00 -62.83
CA VAL A 70 -20.49 37.42 -61.43
C VAL A 70 -20.88 36.27 -60.51
N GLU A 71 -21.99 35.57 -60.76
CA GLU A 71 -22.42 34.41 -59.95
C GLU A 71 -21.36 33.30 -59.91
N ILE A 72 -20.74 32.99 -61.06
CA ILE A 72 -19.65 32.00 -61.13
C ILE A 72 -18.46 32.43 -60.27
N MET A 73 -18.10 33.72 -60.29
CA MET A 73 -17.00 34.25 -59.48
C MET A 73 -17.31 34.13 -57.98
N VAL A 74 -18.55 34.42 -57.57
CA VAL A 74 -19.00 34.27 -56.18
C VAL A 74 -18.96 32.82 -55.73
N MET A 75 -19.50 31.91 -56.55
CA MET A 75 -19.49 30.49 -56.27
C MET A 75 -18.07 29.95 -56.15
N LYS A 76 -17.14 30.40 -57.00
CA LYS A 76 -15.74 30.00 -56.93
C LYS A 76 -15.08 30.47 -55.64
N HIS A 77 -15.33 31.70 -55.21
CA HIS A 77 -14.82 32.22 -53.94
C HIS A 77 -15.32 31.42 -52.73
N TYR A 78 -16.62 31.10 -52.67
CA TYR A 78 -17.16 30.24 -51.62
C TYR A 78 -16.61 28.81 -51.67
N GLN A 79 -16.35 28.27 -52.85
CA GLN A 79 -15.69 26.96 -52.98
C GLN A 79 -14.27 26.97 -52.44
N ASP A 80 -13.50 28.03 -52.70
CA ASP A 80 -12.14 28.17 -52.18
C ASP A 80 -12.15 28.33 -50.65
N GLU A 81 -13.03 29.17 -50.09
CA GLU A 81 -13.19 29.30 -48.62
C GLU A 81 -13.63 27.98 -47.97
N LEU A 82 -14.57 27.26 -48.58
CA LEU A 82 -15.02 25.96 -48.08
C LEU A 82 -13.89 24.94 -48.09
N LYS A 83 -13.05 24.95 -49.12
CA LYS A 83 -11.90 24.06 -49.25
C LYS A 83 -10.85 24.33 -48.17
N ASP A 84 -10.54 25.60 -47.92
CA ASP A 84 -9.60 26.01 -46.88
C ASP A 84 -10.13 25.71 -45.47
N ALA A 85 -11.42 25.94 -45.22
CA ALA A 85 -12.09 25.57 -43.97
C ALA A 85 -12.05 24.06 -43.74
N THR A 86 -12.32 23.26 -44.78
CA THR A 86 -12.28 21.78 -44.72
C THR A 86 -10.87 21.29 -44.42
N LEU A 87 -9.85 21.87 -45.06
CA LEU A 87 -8.44 21.53 -44.82
C LEU A 87 -8.03 21.85 -43.38
N SER A 88 -8.46 23.01 -42.86
CA SER A 88 -8.20 23.43 -41.49
C SER A 88 -8.89 22.52 -40.47
N MET A 89 -10.15 22.14 -40.69
CA MET A 89 -10.86 21.15 -39.87
C MET A 89 -10.13 19.81 -39.85
N LYS A 90 -9.68 19.32 -41.01
CA LYS A 90 -8.95 18.05 -41.10
C LYS A 90 -7.65 18.08 -40.28
N ARG A 91 -6.87 19.16 -40.39
CA ARG A 91 -5.64 19.34 -39.57
C ARG A 91 -5.94 19.35 -38.08
N LEU A 92 -6.98 20.06 -37.66
CA LEU A 92 -7.39 20.13 -36.25
C LEU A 92 -7.84 18.75 -35.74
N GLN A 93 -8.56 18.00 -36.56
CA GLN A 93 -8.99 16.64 -36.22
C GLN A 93 -7.78 15.70 -36.06
N GLU A 94 -6.82 15.73 -36.99
CA GLU A 94 -5.58 14.96 -36.89
C GLU A 94 -4.77 15.33 -35.63
N GLU A 95 -4.69 16.61 -35.27
CA GLU A 95 -4.02 17.05 -34.03
C GLU A 95 -4.76 16.56 -32.78
N THR A 96 -6.09 16.58 -32.81
CA THR A 96 -6.94 16.11 -31.70
C THR A 96 -6.80 14.60 -31.51
N GLU A 97 -6.80 13.82 -32.60
CA GLU A 97 -6.59 12.38 -32.57
C GLU A 97 -5.20 12.03 -32.00
N LYS A 98 -4.15 12.77 -32.39
CA LYS A 98 -2.81 12.61 -31.81
C LYS A 98 -2.78 12.90 -30.32
N LYS A 99 -3.38 14.01 -29.86
CA LYS A 99 -3.47 14.33 -28.43
C LYS A 99 -4.26 13.28 -27.65
N ASN A 100 -5.35 12.77 -28.21
CA ASN A 100 -6.14 11.71 -27.60
C ASN A 100 -5.35 10.40 -27.47
N MET A 101 -4.59 10.01 -28.50
CA MET A 101 -3.70 8.85 -28.41
C MET A 101 -2.62 9.04 -27.33
N GLN A 102 -2.02 10.23 -27.24
CA GLN A 102 -1.03 10.53 -26.20
C GLN A 102 -1.65 10.49 -24.80
N LEU A 103 -2.85 11.04 -24.61
CA LEU A 103 -3.59 10.98 -23.36
C LEU A 103 -3.95 9.54 -22.96
N MET A 104 -4.37 8.71 -23.91
CA MET A 104 -4.64 7.29 -23.66
C MET A 104 -3.39 6.55 -23.17
N LEU A 105 -2.23 6.81 -23.79
CA LEU A 105 -0.96 6.20 -23.38
C LEU A 105 -0.58 6.59 -21.94
N VAL A 106 -0.68 7.88 -21.62
CA VAL A 106 -0.38 8.38 -20.26
C VAL A 106 -1.35 7.79 -19.23
N ASN A 107 -2.64 7.68 -19.57
CA ASN A 107 -3.64 7.09 -18.69
C ASN A 107 -3.40 5.59 -18.43
N ASP A 108 -2.96 4.85 -19.45
CA ASP A 108 -2.58 3.43 -19.30
C ASP A 108 -1.36 3.26 -18.38
N GLN A 109 -0.33 4.10 -18.57
CA GLN A 109 0.84 4.14 -17.67
C GLN A 109 0.43 4.42 -16.22
N LEU A 110 -0.47 5.38 -16.00
CA LEU A 110 -0.99 5.72 -14.66
C LEU A 110 -1.76 4.55 -14.04
N SER A 111 -2.56 3.84 -14.85
CA SER A 111 -3.31 2.65 -14.42
C SER A 111 -2.38 1.52 -13.97
N ASN A 112 -1.31 1.26 -14.73
CA ASN A 112 -0.31 0.26 -14.38
C ASN A 112 0.42 0.61 -13.07
N LEU A 113 0.79 1.89 -12.90
CA LEU A 113 1.40 2.38 -11.67
C LEU A 113 0.46 2.22 -10.46
N HIS A 114 -0.82 2.58 -10.61
CA HIS A 114 -1.84 2.37 -9.58
C HIS A 114 -2.03 0.90 -9.21
N LYS A 115 -1.96 -0.01 -10.20
CA LYS A 115 -2.08 -1.45 -9.96
C LYS A 115 -0.96 -1.95 -9.03
N ILE A 116 0.29 -1.55 -9.28
CA ILE A 116 1.44 -1.92 -8.43
C ILE A 116 1.30 -1.31 -7.04
N ILE A 117 0.90 -0.04 -6.96
CA ILE A 117 0.66 0.61 -5.67
C ILE A 117 -0.36 -0.19 -4.85
N ARG A 118 -1.45 -0.63 -5.48
CA ARG A 118 -2.46 -1.47 -4.82
C ARG A 118 -1.90 -2.83 -4.41
N GLU A 119 -1.14 -3.49 -5.28
CA GLU A 119 -0.52 -4.78 -4.99
C GLU A 119 0.46 -4.69 -3.81
N MET A 120 1.34 -3.69 -3.78
CA MET A 120 2.31 -3.55 -2.68
C MET A 120 1.65 -3.21 -1.34
N THR A 121 0.51 -2.48 -1.33
CA THR A 121 -0.21 -2.15 -0.09
C THR A 121 -0.95 -3.32 0.55
N GLN A 122 -1.19 -4.40 -0.19
CA GLN A 122 -1.95 -5.57 0.29
C GLN A 122 -1.03 -6.67 0.84
N ILE A 123 0.26 -6.58 0.60
CA ILE A 123 1.22 -7.58 1.03
C ILE A 123 1.70 -7.22 2.43
N MET A 124 1.91 -8.22 3.28
CA MET A 124 2.41 -8.05 4.64
C MET A 124 3.79 -8.70 4.86
N ASP A 125 4.32 -9.34 3.82
CA ASP A 125 5.64 -9.93 3.78
C ASP A 125 6.65 -8.87 3.29
N LEU A 126 7.62 -8.53 4.15
CA LEU A 126 8.58 -7.47 3.90
C LEU A 126 9.45 -7.76 2.67
N ASP A 127 10.00 -8.97 2.56
CA ASP A 127 10.89 -9.34 1.45
C ASP A 127 10.15 -9.28 0.11
N ARG A 128 8.91 -9.78 0.08
CA ARG A 128 8.08 -9.75 -1.13
C ARG A 128 7.71 -8.32 -1.55
N ILE A 129 7.40 -7.44 -0.59
CA ILE A 129 7.09 -6.02 -0.87
C ILE A 129 8.31 -5.30 -1.44
N LEU A 130 9.48 -5.49 -0.83
CA LEU A 130 10.72 -4.86 -1.30
C LEU A 130 11.02 -5.25 -2.75
N GLY A 131 10.82 -6.53 -3.11
CA GLY A 131 10.93 -6.99 -4.49
C GLY A 131 9.96 -6.29 -5.46
N ILE A 132 8.68 -6.16 -5.10
CA ILE A 132 7.66 -5.51 -5.95
C ILE A 132 7.93 -4.01 -6.11
N ILE A 133 8.39 -3.34 -5.06
CA ILE A 133 8.78 -1.92 -5.13
C ILE A 133 9.90 -1.73 -6.15
N LEU A 134 10.95 -2.54 -6.07
CA LEU A 134 12.08 -2.49 -6.99
C LEU A 134 11.66 -2.82 -8.43
N ASP A 135 10.84 -3.85 -8.62
CA ASP A 135 10.25 -4.19 -9.91
C ASP A 135 9.42 -3.04 -10.47
N GLY A 136 8.65 -2.36 -9.61
CA GLY A 136 7.89 -1.15 -9.95
C GLY A 136 8.77 -0.05 -10.52
N ILE A 137 9.88 0.23 -9.83
CA ILE A 137 10.84 1.25 -10.21
C ILE A 137 11.52 0.92 -11.54
N CYS A 138 12.02 -0.31 -11.70
CA CYS A 138 12.76 -0.67 -12.91
C CYS A 138 11.86 -0.91 -14.13
N LYS A 139 10.74 -1.63 -13.97
CA LYS A 139 9.87 -1.99 -15.10
C LYS A 139 8.95 -0.86 -15.54
N TYR A 140 8.48 -0.01 -14.63
CA TYR A 140 7.42 0.96 -14.93
C TYR A 140 7.91 2.41 -14.90
N LEU A 141 8.88 2.74 -14.04
CA LEU A 141 9.53 4.05 -14.06
C LEU A 141 10.80 4.07 -14.96
N HIS A 142 11.15 2.90 -15.53
CA HIS A 142 12.20 2.71 -16.52
C HIS A 142 13.58 3.15 -16.01
N TYR A 143 13.93 2.73 -14.79
CA TYR A 143 15.29 2.84 -14.25
C TYR A 143 16.06 1.54 -14.47
N ASP A 144 17.36 1.67 -14.73
CA ASP A 144 18.18 0.49 -15.04
C ASP A 144 18.42 -0.35 -13.79
N HIS A 145 18.77 0.32 -12.69
CA HIS A 145 19.06 -0.35 -11.43
C HIS A 145 18.44 0.41 -10.26
N ALA A 146 18.09 -0.34 -9.21
CA ALA A 146 17.53 0.21 -7.99
C ALA A 146 17.95 -0.60 -6.76
N VAL A 147 18.22 0.10 -5.65
CA VAL A 147 18.57 -0.50 -4.36
C VAL A 147 17.77 0.15 -3.25
N ILE A 148 17.23 -0.66 -2.33
CA ILE A 148 16.61 -0.19 -1.10
C ILE A 148 17.59 -0.37 0.06
N PHE A 149 17.86 0.73 0.75
CA PHE A 149 18.51 0.75 2.06
C PHE A 149 17.47 1.03 3.12
N LEU A 150 17.45 0.24 4.18
CA LEU A 150 16.61 0.50 5.33
C LEU A 150 17.46 0.93 6.52
N ILE A 151 16.90 1.81 7.35
CA ILE A 151 17.57 2.25 8.57
C ILE A 151 17.52 1.11 9.60
N ASP A 152 18.69 0.76 10.11
CA ASP A 152 18.87 0.01 11.35
C ASP A 152 19.10 1.01 12.48
N GLU A 153 18.08 1.21 13.30
CA GLU A 153 18.09 2.16 14.42
C GLU A 153 19.11 1.76 15.51
N ASN A 154 19.38 0.46 15.68
CA ASN A 154 20.27 -0.03 16.73
C ASN A 154 21.73 0.34 16.43
N ASN A 155 22.13 0.10 15.17
CA ASN A 155 23.49 0.35 14.71
C ASN A 155 23.67 1.77 14.12
N ARG A 156 22.57 2.52 13.95
CA ARG A 156 22.54 3.83 13.28
C ARG A 156 23.19 3.79 11.90
N VAL A 157 22.83 2.79 11.11
CA VAL A 157 23.32 2.60 9.74
C VAL A 157 22.17 2.45 8.75
N LEU A 158 22.41 2.83 7.50
CA LEU A 158 21.61 2.41 6.35
C LEU A 158 22.18 1.07 5.88
N LYS A 159 21.35 0.03 5.95
CA LYS A 159 21.70 -1.33 5.54
C LYS A 159 21.05 -1.64 4.19
N PRO A 160 21.80 -2.14 3.20
CA PRO A 160 21.24 -2.57 1.92
C PRO A 160 20.39 -3.82 2.16
N THR A 161 19.12 -3.76 1.79
CA THR A 161 18.19 -4.87 2.02
C THR A 161 17.92 -5.63 0.73
N HIS A 162 17.59 -4.92 -0.36
CA HIS A 162 17.25 -5.52 -1.66
C HIS A 162 17.77 -4.66 -2.80
N SER A 163 18.09 -5.30 -3.93
CA SER A 163 18.59 -4.64 -5.13
C SER A 163 18.13 -5.37 -6.39
N ILE A 164 17.90 -4.64 -7.47
CA ILE A 164 17.61 -5.18 -8.80
C ILE A 164 18.50 -4.53 -9.85
N GLY A 165 18.89 -5.31 -10.87
CA GLY A 165 19.71 -4.82 -11.97
C GLY A 165 21.23 -4.90 -11.74
N PHE A 166 21.68 -5.38 -10.58
CA PHE A 166 23.11 -5.52 -10.28
C PHE A 166 23.60 -6.96 -10.47
N ASN A 167 24.81 -7.11 -11.02
CA ASN A 167 25.43 -8.43 -11.25
C ASN A 167 25.97 -9.08 -9.96
N GLU A 168 26.32 -8.29 -8.94
CA GLU A 168 26.78 -8.77 -7.64
C GLU A 168 25.80 -8.35 -6.54
N LYS A 169 25.69 -9.15 -5.48
CA LYS A 169 24.87 -8.82 -4.31
C LYS A 169 25.47 -7.62 -3.59
N ILE A 170 24.71 -6.54 -3.46
CA ILE A 170 25.09 -5.29 -2.76
C ILE A 170 25.03 -5.45 -1.22
N THR A 171 25.07 -6.67 -0.69
CA THR A 171 24.69 -6.94 0.71
C THR A 171 25.67 -6.43 1.78
N ASP A 172 26.86 -5.97 1.40
CA ASP A 172 27.96 -5.76 2.36
C ASP A 172 28.36 -4.29 2.56
N VAL A 173 27.61 -3.33 1.98
CA VAL A 173 27.95 -1.89 2.08
C VAL A 173 26.98 -1.17 3.01
N GLU A 174 27.33 -1.10 4.30
CA GLU A 174 26.59 -0.29 5.28
C GLU A 174 27.06 1.17 5.25
N ILE A 175 26.12 2.12 5.37
CA ILE A 175 26.41 3.56 5.42
C ILE A 175 26.06 4.09 6.80
N SER A 176 27.03 4.63 7.52
CA SER A 176 26.78 5.20 8.86
C SER A 176 25.95 6.48 8.77
N LEU A 177 24.84 6.55 9.53
CA LEU A 177 24.02 7.75 9.66
C LEU A 177 24.73 8.88 10.45
N ASN A 178 25.86 8.58 11.08
CA ASN A 178 26.66 9.58 11.79
C ASN A 178 27.55 10.39 10.82
N ASP A 179 27.80 9.89 9.61
CA ASP A 179 28.52 10.61 8.57
C ASP A 179 27.60 11.62 7.88
N LYS A 180 27.44 12.79 8.50
CA LYS A 180 26.63 13.89 7.95
C LYS A 180 27.21 14.50 6.67
N THR A 181 28.45 14.14 6.29
CA THR A 181 29.07 14.62 5.05
C THR A 181 28.67 13.76 3.85
N ASN A 182 28.14 12.57 4.08
CA ASN A 182 27.68 11.68 3.03
C ASN A 182 26.38 12.21 2.39
N PRO A 183 26.34 12.45 1.06
CA PRO A 183 25.15 12.98 0.39
C PRO A 183 23.88 12.12 0.52
N ILE A 184 24.02 10.79 0.69
CA ILE A 184 22.89 9.89 0.95
C ILE A 184 22.32 10.16 2.34
N VAL A 185 23.18 10.33 3.34
CA VAL A 185 22.79 10.65 4.72
C VAL A 185 22.14 12.04 4.78
N MET A 186 22.66 13.02 4.02
CA MET A 186 22.02 14.34 3.90
C MET A 186 20.59 14.24 3.37
N SER A 187 20.33 13.37 2.38
CA SER A 187 18.97 13.13 1.86
C SER A 187 18.01 12.63 2.95
N VAL A 188 18.48 11.72 3.82
CA VAL A 188 17.72 11.23 4.98
C VAL A 188 17.46 12.35 5.99
N MET A 189 18.50 13.10 6.38
CA MET A 189 18.40 14.12 7.41
C MET A 189 17.50 15.29 7.02
N GLU A 190 17.55 15.70 5.76
CA GLU A 190 16.76 16.81 5.23
C GLU A 190 15.39 16.39 4.71
N LYS A 191 15.13 15.09 4.61
CA LYS A 191 13.91 14.50 4.02
C LYS A 191 13.65 14.98 2.60
N ARG A 192 14.70 15.06 1.78
CA ARG A 192 14.61 15.57 0.40
C ARG A 192 15.33 14.65 -0.58
N PRO A 193 14.73 14.38 -1.76
CA PRO A 193 15.41 13.64 -2.80
C PRO A 193 16.60 14.45 -3.33
N ARG A 194 17.65 13.76 -3.77
CA ARG A 194 18.89 14.38 -4.25
C ARG A 194 19.44 13.64 -5.47
N ILE A 195 19.86 14.40 -6.48
CA ILE A 195 20.67 13.89 -7.59
C ILE A 195 22.14 14.07 -7.19
N ILE A 196 22.89 12.98 -7.19
CA ILE A 196 24.31 12.97 -6.82
C ILE A 196 25.11 12.56 -8.06
N LYS A 197 26.11 13.37 -8.38
CA LYS A 197 27.17 12.98 -9.30
C LYS A 197 28.22 12.25 -8.48
N THR A 198 28.36 10.95 -8.68
CA THR A 198 29.36 10.14 -8.00
C THR A 198 30.73 10.48 -8.58
N LEU A 199 31.49 11.33 -7.87
CA LEU A 199 32.92 11.47 -8.14
C LEU A 199 33.63 10.25 -7.55
N ASN A 200 34.35 9.51 -8.39
CA ASN A 200 35.30 8.43 -8.08
C ASN A 200 35.12 7.71 -6.74
N ASN A 201 34.61 6.47 -6.78
CA ASN A 201 34.79 5.45 -5.74
C ASN A 201 34.25 5.74 -4.32
N SER A 202 33.49 6.82 -4.12
CA SER A 202 32.93 7.20 -2.81
C SER A 202 31.79 6.30 -2.33
N LEU A 203 31.12 5.60 -3.26
CA LEU A 203 30.15 4.55 -2.97
C LEU A 203 30.73 3.21 -3.45
N LYS A 204 31.17 2.36 -2.50
CA LYS A 204 31.61 0.98 -2.78
C LYS A 204 30.56 0.13 -3.52
N LEU A 205 29.30 0.58 -3.57
CA LEU A 205 28.23 -0.01 -4.38
C LEU A 205 28.59 -0.21 -5.86
N TYR A 206 29.43 0.67 -6.41
CA TYR A 206 29.75 0.69 -7.84
C TYR A 206 31.24 0.43 -8.10
N SER A 207 31.90 -0.35 -7.23
CA SER A 207 33.36 -0.60 -7.25
C SER A 207 33.93 -1.06 -8.59
N ASN A 208 33.11 -1.61 -9.48
CA ASN A 208 33.49 -2.05 -10.83
C ASN A 208 33.17 -1.05 -11.96
N ILE A 209 32.60 0.12 -11.67
CA ILE A 209 32.14 1.08 -12.70
C ILE A 209 33.07 2.32 -12.72
N LYS A 210 33.77 2.50 -13.83
CA LYS A 210 34.86 3.48 -14.03
C LYS A 210 34.40 4.91 -14.38
N GLU A 211 33.10 5.19 -14.47
CA GLU A 211 32.57 6.47 -14.99
C GLU A 211 31.91 7.34 -13.90
N ASN A 212 31.88 8.65 -14.15
CA ASN A 212 31.14 9.65 -13.36
C ASN A 212 29.63 9.37 -13.44
N ASN A 213 29.13 8.46 -12.62
CA ASN A 213 27.73 8.07 -12.63
C ASN A 213 26.85 9.12 -11.95
N ILE A 214 25.63 9.27 -12.47
CA ILE A 214 24.58 10.09 -11.87
C ILE A 214 23.60 9.12 -11.21
N ILE A 215 23.42 9.27 -9.91
CA ILE A 215 22.43 8.51 -9.13
C ILE A 215 21.41 9.47 -8.56
N ALA A 216 20.19 8.97 -8.34
CA ALA A 216 19.19 9.66 -7.55
C ALA A 216 18.95 8.91 -6.24
N VAL A 217 18.90 9.66 -5.14
CA VAL A 217 18.63 9.15 -3.80
C VAL A 217 17.32 9.75 -3.34
N ILE A 218 16.39 8.88 -2.96
CA ILE A 218 15.02 9.24 -2.63
C ILE A 218 14.71 8.66 -1.26
N PRO A 219 14.34 9.49 -0.27
CA PRO A 219 13.98 8.98 1.04
C PRO A 219 12.69 8.16 0.99
N LEU A 220 12.66 7.06 1.74
CA LEU A 220 11.46 6.31 2.06
C LEU A 220 10.87 6.90 3.34
N GLU A 221 9.78 7.65 3.22
CA GLU A 221 9.08 8.23 4.36
C GLU A 221 7.81 7.44 4.69
N ALA A 222 7.62 7.13 5.96
CA ALA A 222 6.40 6.55 6.51
C ALA A 222 6.01 7.30 7.79
N ARG A 223 4.76 7.76 7.88
CA ARG A 223 4.22 8.45 9.07
C ARG A 223 5.13 9.58 9.58
N SER A 224 5.63 10.41 8.66
CA SER A 224 6.54 11.52 8.95
C SER A 224 7.92 11.11 9.51
N LYS A 225 8.35 9.86 9.31
CA LYS A 225 9.67 9.34 9.67
C LYS A 225 10.34 8.74 8.44
N ILE A 226 11.62 9.03 8.24
CA ILE A 226 12.41 8.33 7.21
C ILE A 226 12.75 6.95 7.74
N ILE A 227 12.41 5.91 6.99
CA ILE A 227 12.67 4.51 7.33
C ILE A 227 13.79 3.89 6.48
N GLY A 228 14.26 4.62 5.47
CA GLY A 228 15.25 4.17 4.51
C GLY A 228 15.45 5.13 3.35
N VAL A 229 16.18 4.69 2.34
CA VAL A 229 16.33 5.37 1.06
C VAL A 229 16.24 4.36 -0.08
N VAL A 230 15.75 4.83 -1.22
CA VAL A 230 15.95 4.16 -2.50
C VAL A 230 17.03 4.90 -3.27
N ILE A 231 17.94 4.14 -3.86
CA ILE A 231 18.95 4.65 -4.78
C ILE A 231 18.65 4.07 -6.15
N VAL A 232 18.55 4.93 -7.16
CA VAL A 232 18.35 4.52 -8.55
C VAL A 232 19.40 5.12 -9.46
N ASP A 233 19.65 4.46 -10.57
CA ASP A 233 20.54 4.96 -11.62
C ASP A 233 20.02 4.60 -13.01
N ASN A 234 20.64 5.23 -14.01
CA ASN A 234 20.41 4.96 -15.43
C ASN A 234 21.74 4.69 -16.15
N ILE A 235 22.61 3.88 -15.55
CA ILE A 235 23.97 3.63 -16.08
C ILE A 235 23.92 2.94 -17.45
N SER A 236 22.98 2.00 -17.65
CA SER A 236 22.90 1.18 -18.87
C SER A 236 22.26 1.95 -20.03
N SER A 237 21.17 2.66 -19.77
CA SER A 237 20.39 3.46 -20.72
C SER A 237 20.99 4.84 -20.98
N LYS A 238 21.83 5.34 -20.07
CA LYS A 238 22.40 6.70 -20.08
C LYS A 238 21.35 7.82 -20.05
N ARG A 239 20.11 7.52 -19.61
CA ARG A 239 19.04 8.52 -19.49
C ARG A 239 19.36 9.51 -18.37
N VAL A 240 19.27 10.81 -18.67
CA VAL A 240 19.44 11.88 -17.68
C VAL A 240 18.29 11.83 -16.66
N ILE A 241 18.63 11.84 -15.37
CA ILE A 241 17.66 11.97 -14.28
C ILE A 241 17.42 13.47 -14.03
N THR A 242 16.16 13.88 -14.04
CA THR A 242 15.71 15.27 -13.91
C THR A 242 14.99 15.53 -12.58
N GLU A 243 14.72 16.80 -12.27
CA GLU A 243 13.90 17.18 -11.11
C GLU A 243 12.43 16.72 -11.23
N ASN A 244 11.92 16.51 -12.46
CA ASN A 244 10.58 15.93 -12.65
C ASN A 244 10.58 14.46 -12.25
N ASP A 245 11.61 13.72 -12.66
CA ASP A 245 11.79 12.31 -12.30
C ASP A 245 11.83 12.10 -10.78
N LEU A 246 12.48 13.01 -10.05
CA LEU A 246 12.51 12.98 -8.59
C LEU A 246 11.13 13.14 -7.96
N ARG A 247 10.24 13.96 -8.54
CA ARG A 247 8.88 14.15 -8.02
C ARG A 247 8.05 12.89 -8.19
N ASP A 248 8.13 12.24 -9.34
CA ASP A 248 7.41 10.99 -9.62
C ASP A 248 7.90 9.86 -8.71
N LEU A 249 9.23 9.76 -8.56
CA LEU A 249 9.85 8.83 -7.63
C LEU A 249 9.43 9.09 -6.19
N LEU A 250 9.40 10.35 -5.73
CA LEU A 250 9.00 10.69 -4.38
C LEU A 250 7.55 10.28 -4.07
N VAL A 251 6.63 10.47 -5.02
CA VAL A 251 5.25 10.01 -4.88
C VAL A 251 5.21 8.49 -4.72
N PHE A 252 5.94 7.77 -5.57
CA PHE A 252 6.03 6.31 -5.51
C PHE A 252 6.67 5.83 -4.20
N THR A 253 7.81 6.41 -3.79
CA THR A 253 8.54 6.00 -2.58
C THR A 253 7.78 6.33 -1.29
N ASN A 254 6.95 7.38 -1.26
CA ASN A 254 6.10 7.65 -0.10
C ASN A 254 5.05 6.56 0.11
N GLN A 255 4.44 6.07 -0.97
CA GLN A 255 3.52 4.93 -0.89
C GLN A 255 4.27 3.64 -0.52
N ALA A 256 5.45 3.43 -1.11
CA ALA A 256 6.31 2.29 -0.81
C ALA A 256 6.77 2.29 0.65
N GLY A 257 7.13 3.46 1.19
CA GLY A 257 7.53 3.65 2.58
C GLY A 257 6.42 3.23 3.54
N LEU A 258 5.19 3.68 3.29
CA LEU A 258 4.02 3.25 4.07
C LEU A 258 3.79 1.73 4.00
N ALA A 259 3.91 1.12 2.82
CA ALA A 259 3.76 -0.33 2.65
C ALA A 259 4.83 -1.12 3.42
N ILE A 260 6.10 -0.70 3.32
CA ILE A 260 7.22 -1.30 4.06
C ILE A 260 6.97 -1.21 5.57
N GLU A 261 6.57 -0.04 6.06
CA GLU A 261 6.32 0.16 7.49
C GLU A 261 5.14 -0.69 7.99
N ASN A 262 4.07 -0.79 7.20
CA ASN A 262 2.93 -1.64 7.55
C ASN A 262 3.32 -3.12 7.63
N ALA A 263 4.15 -3.62 6.70
CA ALA A 263 4.64 -5.00 6.76
C ALA A 263 5.54 -5.26 7.98
N ARG A 264 6.43 -4.32 8.30
CA ARG A 264 7.27 -4.39 9.51
C ARG A 264 6.46 -4.39 10.80
N LEU A 265 5.46 -3.51 10.89
CA LEU A 265 4.56 -3.44 12.04
C LEU A 265 3.77 -4.74 12.20
N TYR A 266 3.24 -5.29 11.10
CA TYR A 266 2.52 -6.55 11.13
C TYR A 266 3.40 -7.73 11.59
N GLU A 267 4.63 -7.83 11.09
CA GLU A 267 5.56 -8.88 11.52
C GLU A 267 5.92 -8.75 13.01
N THR A 268 6.11 -7.53 13.49
CA THR A 268 6.39 -7.23 14.91
C THR A 268 5.20 -7.60 15.78
N GLU A 269 3.99 -7.21 15.39
CA GLU A 269 2.74 -7.54 16.09
C GLU A 269 2.54 -9.06 16.15
N LYS A 270 2.78 -9.77 15.04
CA LYS A 270 2.70 -11.22 14.96
C LYS A 270 3.66 -11.90 15.96
N LYS A 271 4.95 -11.51 15.95
CA LYS A 271 5.96 -12.04 16.89
C LYS A 271 5.59 -11.76 18.34
N PHE A 272 5.12 -10.54 18.63
CA PHE A 272 4.67 -10.16 19.97
C PHE A 272 3.49 -11.01 20.43
N LYS A 273 2.51 -11.26 19.56
CA LYS A 273 1.36 -12.12 19.85
C LYS A 273 1.76 -13.57 20.12
N GLU A 274 2.69 -14.11 19.34
CA GLU A 274 3.23 -15.45 19.53
C GLU A 274 3.95 -15.59 20.89
N GLU A 275 4.79 -14.62 21.25
CA GLU A 275 5.48 -14.63 22.55
C GLU A 275 4.51 -14.43 23.73
N LEU A 276 3.52 -13.53 23.59
CA LEU A 276 2.49 -13.33 24.61
C LEU A 276 1.68 -14.60 24.83
N GLN A 277 1.29 -15.30 23.76
CA GLN A 277 0.58 -16.58 23.86
C GLN A 277 1.42 -17.61 24.62
N ARG A 278 2.72 -17.68 24.32
CA ARG A 278 3.65 -18.57 25.02
C ARG A 278 3.72 -18.28 26.51
N GLN A 279 3.75 -17.00 26.90
CA GLN A 279 3.76 -16.58 28.30
C GLN A 279 2.45 -16.91 29.01
N VAL A 280 1.30 -16.73 28.34
CA VAL A 280 -0.01 -17.12 28.87
C VAL A 280 -0.07 -18.63 29.13
N ASP A 281 0.43 -19.45 28.20
CA ASP A 281 0.42 -20.92 28.37
C ASP A 281 1.29 -21.36 29.57
N ILE A 282 2.46 -20.74 29.74
CA ILE A 282 3.33 -20.98 30.91
C ILE A 282 2.64 -20.57 32.21
N ALA A 283 1.98 -19.40 32.22
CA ALA A 283 1.27 -18.90 33.40
C ALA A 283 0.09 -19.81 33.78
N ILE A 284 -0.69 -20.28 32.80
CA ILE A 284 -1.80 -21.22 33.02
C ILE A 284 -1.28 -22.52 33.63
N LYS A 285 -0.21 -23.09 33.08
CA LYS A 285 0.40 -24.31 33.61
C LYS A 285 0.86 -24.12 35.06
N LYS A 286 1.53 -23.00 35.34
CA LYS A 286 2.01 -22.69 36.70
C LYS A 286 0.85 -22.51 37.69
N LEU A 287 -0.24 -21.89 37.24
CA LEU A 287 -1.45 -21.70 38.04
C LEU A 287 -2.09 -23.05 38.38
N GLN A 288 -2.22 -23.96 37.41
CA GLN A 288 -2.75 -25.31 37.62
C GLN A 288 -1.89 -26.12 38.60
N GLU A 289 -0.57 -26.09 38.45
CA GLU A 289 0.36 -26.76 39.37
C GLU A 289 0.22 -26.23 40.80
N THR A 290 0.13 -24.91 40.95
CA THR A 290 -0.03 -24.26 42.27
C THR A 290 -1.39 -24.58 42.88
N GLN A 291 -2.46 -24.61 42.09
CA GLN A 291 -3.79 -24.98 42.56
C GLN A 291 -3.84 -26.44 43.01
N ALA A 292 -3.20 -27.36 42.29
CA ALA A 292 -3.10 -28.75 42.68
C ALA A 292 -2.35 -28.92 44.01
N GLN A 293 -1.26 -28.17 44.21
CA GLN A 293 -0.52 -28.13 45.47
C GLN A 293 -1.37 -27.59 46.63
N LEU A 294 -2.14 -26.53 46.41
CA LEU A 294 -3.04 -25.97 47.42
C LEU A 294 -4.11 -26.98 47.84
N ILE A 295 -4.77 -27.63 46.87
CA ILE A 295 -5.77 -28.68 47.14
C ILE A 295 -5.15 -29.82 47.94
N GLN A 296 -3.93 -30.24 47.59
CA GLN A 296 -3.23 -31.30 48.33
C GLN A 296 -2.87 -30.86 49.75
N SER A 297 -2.41 -29.61 49.92
CA SER A 297 -2.10 -29.04 51.24
C SER A 297 -3.35 -28.94 52.12
N GLU A 298 -4.48 -28.51 51.56
CA GLU A 298 -5.75 -28.41 52.26
C GLU A 298 -6.25 -29.79 52.70
N LYS A 299 -6.16 -30.80 51.81
CA LYS A 299 -6.51 -32.18 52.13
C LYS A 299 -5.65 -32.76 53.27
N LEU A 300 -4.34 -32.49 53.26
CA LEU A 300 -3.43 -32.95 54.31
C LEU A 300 -3.73 -32.26 55.65
N ALA A 301 -4.04 -30.96 55.64
CA ALA A 301 -4.41 -30.22 56.84
C ALA A 301 -5.70 -30.77 57.46
N ALA A 302 -6.76 -30.97 56.65
CA ALA A 302 -8.02 -31.55 57.12
C ALA A 302 -7.84 -32.97 57.67
N LEU A 303 -7.02 -33.80 56.99
CA LEU A 303 -6.68 -35.14 57.46
C LEU A 303 -5.93 -35.11 58.80
N GLY A 304 -5.02 -34.14 58.98
CA GLY A 304 -4.31 -33.95 60.25
C GLY A 304 -5.21 -33.53 61.40
N GLU A 305 -6.14 -32.62 61.16
CA GLU A 305 -7.13 -32.21 62.15
C GLU A 305 -8.04 -33.38 62.57
N MET A 306 -8.57 -34.12 61.59
CA MET A 306 -9.39 -35.31 61.88
C MET A 306 -8.60 -36.40 62.62
N ALA A 307 -7.36 -36.66 62.21
CA ALA A 307 -6.50 -37.66 62.87
C ALA A 307 -6.23 -37.28 64.33
N ALA A 308 -6.02 -35.99 64.63
CA ALA A 308 -5.84 -35.52 66.00
C ALA A 308 -7.10 -35.76 66.86
N ILE A 309 -8.28 -35.42 66.34
CA ILE A 309 -9.56 -35.63 67.03
C ILE A 309 -9.79 -37.13 67.29
N VAL A 310 -9.70 -37.97 66.25
CA VAL A 310 -9.91 -39.42 66.36
C VAL A 310 -8.90 -40.05 67.32
N THR A 311 -7.64 -39.60 67.31
CA THR A 311 -6.64 -40.10 68.25
C THR A 311 -7.03 -39.80 69.69
N HIS A 312 -7.46 -38.57 69.99
CA HIS A 312 -7.90 -38.23 71.33
C HIS A 312 -9.10 -39.07 71.77
N GLU A 313 -10.08 -39.27 70.89
CA GLU A 313 -11.28 -40.07 71.18
C GLU A 313 -11.01 -41.58 71.32
N VAL A 314 -10.02 -42.14 70.61
CA VAL A 314 -9.64 -43.56 70.71
C VAL A 314 -8.72 -43.81 71.90
N ARG A 315 -7.81 -42.87 72.21
CA ARG A 315 -6.90 -42.99 73.36
C ARG A 315 -7.67 -43.01 74.68
N ASN A 316 -8.79 -42.30 74.77
CA ASN A 316 -9.63 -42.26 75.97
C ASN A 316 -10.16 -43.65 76.40
N PRO A 317 -10.93 -44.40 75.60
CA PRO A 317 -11.40 -45.73 75.96
C PRO A 317 -10.25 -46.73 76.09
N LEU A 318 -9.20 -46.63 75.28
CA LEU A 318 -8.01 -47.48 75.45
C LEU A 318 -7.36 -47.27 76.82
N SER A 319 -7.24 -46.02 77.28
CA SER A 319 -6.71 -45.71 78.61
C SER A 319 -7.61 -46.25 79.72
N THR A 320 -8.93 -46.15 79.56
CA THR A 320 -9.90 -46.73 80.52
C THR A 320 -9.83 -48.26 80.57
N ILE A 321 -9.76 -48.92 79.41
CA ILE A 321 -9.61 -50.39 79.31
C ILE A 321 -8.29 -50.80 79.97
N ARG A 322 -7.18 -50.12 79.63
CA ARG A 322 -5.85 -50.38 80.21
C ARG A 322 -5.88 -50.30 81.72
N GLY A 323 -6.33 -49.17 82.28
CA GLY A 323 -6.37 -48.97 83.73
C GLY A 323 -7.27 -49.98 84.45
N SER A 324 -8.41 -50.34 83.83
CA SER A 324 -9.29 -51.38 84.38
C SER A 324 -8.62 -52.76 84.35
N THR A 325 -7.94 -53.12 83.25
CA THR A 325 -7.22 -54.39 83.13
C THR A 325 -5.98 -54.46 84.03
N GLU A 326 -5.27 -53.36 84.21
CA GLU A 326 -4.14 -53.26 85.15
C GLU A 326 -4.61 -53.49 86.59
N LEU A 327 -5.69 -52.83 87.01
CA LEU A 327 -6.27 -53.02 88.34
C LEU A 327 -6.69 -54.49 88.58
N ILE A 328 -7.34 -55.12 87.60
CA ILE A 328 -7.71 -56.53 87.69
C ILE A 328 -6.45 -57.41 87.75
N ASN A 329 -5.41 -57.11 86.96
CA ASN A 329 -4.15 -57.86 86.93
C ASN A 329 -3.40 -57.84 88.27
N GLU A 330 -3.45 -56.71 88.96
CA GLU A 330 -2.87 -56.51 90.30
C GLU A 330 -3.70 -57.18 91.41
N THR A 331 -5.02 -57.26 91.23
CA THR A 331 -5.92 -57.83 92.24
C THR A 331 -5.95 -59.36 92.23
N ILE A 332 -5.71 -60.00 91.08
CA ILE A 332 -5.75 -61.47 90.97
C ILE A 332 -4.41 -62.14 91.33
N PRO A 333 -4.42 -63.29 92.03
CA PRO A 333 -3.22 -64.07 92.34
C PRO A 333 -2.42 -64.46 91.09
N ASP A 334 -1.09 -64.54 91.21
CA ASP A 334 -0.18 -64.85 90.10
C ASP A 334 -0.47 -66.19 89.40
N ASN A 335 -1.04 -67.16 90.12
CA ASN A 335 -1.39 -68.48 89.61
C ASN A 335 -2.80 -68.57 89.02
N HIS A 336 -3.55 -67.46 88.95
CA HIS A 336 -4.93 -67.48 88.46
C HIS A 336 -4.97 -67.66 86.93
N PRO A 337 -5.77 -68.61 86.38
CA PRO A 337 -5.81 -68.89 84.94
C PRO A 337 -6.10 -67.66 84.06
N SER A 338 -6.87 -66.69 84.59
CA SER A 338 -7.22 -65.45 83.88
C SER A 338 -6.06 -64.47 83.68
N LYS A 339 -4.95 -64.60 84.43
CA LYS A 339 -3.82 -63.64 84.40
C LYS A 339 -3.15 -63.55 83.04
N LYS A 340 -3.05 -64.69 82.34
CA LYS A 340 -2.54 -64.77 80.96
C LYS A 340 -3.40 -63.97 79.97
N TYR A 341 -4.73 -64.04 80.12
CA TYR A 341 -5.66 -63.33 79.23
C TYR A 341 -5.65 -61.82 79.50
N ILE A 342 -5.56 -61.39 80.75
CA ILE A 342 -5.46 -59.96 81.11
C ILE A 342 -4.16 -59.34 80.60
N SER A 343 -3.04 -60.05 80.77
CA SER A 343 -1.74 -59.62 80.24
C SER A 343 -1.76 -59.45 78.72
N PHE A 344 -2.47 -60.33 78.01
CA PHE A 344 -2.68 -60.22 76.56
C PHE A 344 -3.50 -58.99 76.19
N VAL A 345 -4.59 -58.68 76.92
CA VAL A 345 -5.40 -57.48 76.67
C VAL A 345 -4.59 -56.21 76.89
N ILE A 346 -3.77 -56.13 77.95
CA ILE A 346 -2.89 -54.98 78.21
C ILE A 346 -1.89 -54.81 77.04
N GLN A 347 -1.26 -55.89 76.59
CA GLN A 347 -0.33 -55.85 75.47
C GLN A 347 -1.00 -55.35 74.18
N GLU A 348 -2.26 -55.74 73.94
CA GLU A 348 -2.98 -55.35 72.74
C GLU A 348 -3.49 -53.90 72.81
N VAL A 349 -3.86 -53.42 73.98
CA VAL A 349 -4.14 -51.98 74.20
C VAL A 349 -2.89 -51.12 73.98
N ASP A 350 -1.73 -51.57 74.44
CA ASP A 350 -0.44 -50.90 74.21
C ASP A 350 -0.03 -50.90 72.73
N ARG A 351 -0.39 -51.96 72.00
CA ARG A 351 -0.21 -52.04 70.56
C ARG A 351 -1.14 -51.07 69.83
N LEU A 352 -2.42 -51.01 70.20
CA LEU A 352 -3.40 -50.08 69.63
C LEU A 352 -3.00 -48.62 69.89
N ASN A 353 -2.52 -48.30 71.10
CA ASN A 353 -2.02 -46.96 71.42
C ASN A 353 -0.83 -46.54 70.54
N ARG A 354 0.09 -47.47 70.23
CA ARG A 354 1.19 -47.21 69.29
C ARG A 354 0.70 -46.93 67.89
N ILE A 355 -0.19 -47.78 67.35
CA ILE A 355 -0.77 -47.61 66.02
C ILE A 355 -1.48 -46.25 65.89
N VAL A 356 -2.28 -45.88 66.90
CA VAL A 356 -2.99 -44.60 66.94
C VAL A 356 -2.02 -43.41 66.98
N THR A 357 -0.90 -43.55 67.69
CA THR A 357 0.14 -42.50 67.77
C THR A 357 0.90 -42.37 66.44
N ASP A 358 1.17 -43.48 65.76
CA ASP A 358 1.85 -43.50 64.46
C ASP A 358 0.99 -42.83 63.36
N ILE A 359 -0.34 -43.00 63.39
CA ILE A 359 -1.27 -42.32 62.47
C ILE A 359 -1.18 -40.79 62.58
N LEU A 360 -1.02 -40.26 63.80
CA LEU A 360 -0.87 -38.82 64.07
C LEU A 360 0.49 -38.28 63.59
N SER A 361 1.53 -39.10 63.64
CA SER A 361 2.86 -38.73 63.18
C SER A 361 2.95 -38.55 61.66
N PHE A 362 2.06 -39.19 60.90
CA PHE A 362 2.00 -39.08 59.44
C PHE A 362 1.37 -37.77 58.96
N SER A 363 0.49 -37.17 59.75
CA SER A 363 -0.26 -35.95 59.38
C SER A 363 0.28 -34.67 60.01
N ALA A 364 1.08 -34.78 61.07
CA ALA A 364 1.82 -33.66 61.63
C ALA A 364 3.08 -33.40 60.80
N VAL A 365 3.24 -32.19 60.26
CA VAL A 365 4.54 -31.74 59.76
C VAL A 365 5.46 -31.58 60.99
N PRO A 366 6.46 -32.46 61.21
CA PRO A 366 7.33 -32.30 62.37
C PRO A 366 8.07 -30.97 62.24
N LYS A 367 7.92 -30.08 63.23
CA LYS A 367 8.74 -28.88 63.28
C LYS A 367 10.21 -29.32 63.33
N PRO A 368 11.06 -28.92 62.38
CA PRO A 368 12.46 -29.31 62.40
C PRO A 368 13.10 -28.80 63.71
N ILE A 369 13.63 -29.75 64.48
CA ILE A 369 14.39 -29.44 65.69
C ILE A 369 15.82 -29.14 65.25
N PHE A 370 16.19 -27.86 65.23
CA PHE A 370 17.53 -27.44 64.89
C PHE A 370 18.45 -27.59 66.12
N ASN A 371 19.47 -28.44 65.99
CA ASN A 371 20.55 -28.55 66.96
C ASN A 371 21.87 -28.14 66.30
N LYS A 372 22.80 -27.56 67.05
CA LYS A 372 24.18 -27.33 66.56
C LYS A 372 24.86 -28.69 66.40
N VAL A 373 25.32 -29.00 65.19
CA VAL A 373 26.03 -30.25 64.89
C VAL A 373 27.38 -29.93 64.26
N ASN A 374 28.41 -30.71 64.61
CA ASN A 374 29.70 -30.63 63.94
C ASN A 374 29.62 -31.37 62.60
N ILE A 375 29.85 -30.64 61.50
CA ILE A 375 29.79 -31.17 60.13
C ILE A 375 30.76 -32.35 59.94
N ASN A 376 31.94 -32.32 60.58
CA ASN A 376 32.93 -33.38 60.44
C ASN A 376 32.40 -34.73 60.95
N ASN A 377 31.66 -34.73 62.07
CA ASN A 377 31.07 -35.94 62.65
C ASN A 377 29.98 -36.54 61.74
N ILE A 378 29.26 -35.71 60.98
CA ILE A 378 28.23 -36.18 60.03
C ILE A 378 28.89 -36.85 58.82
N ILE A 379 29.96 -36.25 58.30
CA ILE A 379 30.69 -36.80 57.15
C ILE A 379 31.29 -38.16 57.49
N GLU A 380 31.86 -38.32 58.69
CA GLU A 380 32.39 -39.61 59.17
C GLU A 380 31.31 -40.69 59.31
N GLN A 381 30.09 -40.33 59.71
CA GLN A 381 28.98 -41.28 59.84
C GLN A 381 28.38 -41.73 58.50
N ILE A 382 28.46 -40.91 57.44
CA ILE A 382 27.88 -41.22 56.12
C ILE A 382 28.88 -41.99 55.23
N CYS A 383 30.18 -41.87 55.51
CA CYS A 383 31.25 -42.49 54.72
C CYS A 383 31.76 -43.83 55.28
N LEU A 384 31.05 -44.42 56.25
CA LEU A 384 31.23 -45.79 56.76
C LEU A 384 30.09 -46.68 56.25
#